data_AF-A0A378XZJ6-F1
#
_entry.id   AF-A0A378XZJ6-F1
#
_cell.length_a   1.000
_cell.length_b   1.000
_cell.length_c   1.000
_cell.angle_alpha   90.00
_cell.angle_beta   90.00
_cell.angle_gamma   90.00
#
_symmetry.space_group_name_H-M   'P 1'
#
loop_
_entity.id
_entity.type
_entity.pdbx_description
1 polymer ?
#
loop_
_entity_poly.entity_id
_entity_poly.type
_entity_poly.pdbx_seq_one_letter_code
_entity_poly.pdbx_strand_id
1 'polypeptide(L)'
;MIAANRYGIDVNDVISRFEAEIHSFSEQPTSDDMYTQQVMPDYFAWFGYEIAHYYLQQGNYNDGFKHLMYAMLKSHIINNETYFINCMGLFVRFQVHATPEVKTEFHNLIEKVWLSNVEKNGIVNRCE
;
A
#
# COMPACT_ATOMS: atom_id res chain seq x y z
N MET A 1 -7.09 -6.59 -11.33
CA MET A 1 -6.98 -7.16 -9.98
C MET A 1 -8.32 -7.34 -9.26
N ILE A 2 -9.22 -6.35 -9.17
CA ILE A 2 -10.54 -6.48 -8.47
C ILE A 2 -11.27 -7.80 -8.78
N ALA A 3 -11.50 -8.10 -10.07
CA ALA A 3 -12.22 -9.32 -10.47
C ALA A 3 -11.47 -10.59 -10.05
N ALA A 4 -10.13 -10.58 -10.15
CA ALA A 4 -9.29 -11.69 -9.72
C ALA A 4 -9.43 -11.94 -8.22
N ASN A 5 -9.31 -10.89 -7.40
CA ASN A 5 -9.47 -10.97 -5.95
C ASN A 5 -10.88 -11.39 -5.51
N ARG A 6 -11.90 -10.92 -6.22
CA ARG A 6 -13.31 -11.18 -5.89
C ARG A 6 -13.74 -12.60 -6.24
N TYR A 7 -13.24 -13.14 -7.36
CA TYR A 7 -13.70 -14.42 -7.91
C TYR A 7 -12.63 -15.51 -7.89
N GLY A 8 -11.45 -15.25 -7.32
CA GLY A 8 -10.35 -16.21 -7.27
C GLY A 8 -9.79 -16.57 -8.64
N ILE A 9 -9.80 -15.63 -9.59
CA ILE A 9 -9.31 -15.86 -10.95
C ILE A 9 -7.77 -15.80 -10.93
N ASP A 10 -7.12 -16.85 -11.42
CA ASP A 10 -5.68 -16.85 -11.64
C ASP A 10 -5.34 -15.90 -12.79
N VAL A 11 -4.53 -14.88 -12.48
CA VAL A 11 -4.02 -13.89 -13.42
C VAL A 11 -2.49 -13.84 -13.42
N ASN A 12 -1.82 -14.90 -12.95
CA ASN A 12 -0.36 -14.96 -12.85
C ASN A 12 0.34 -14.72 -14.20
N ASP A 13 -0.16 -15.33 -15.28
CA ASP A 13 0.35 -15.12 -16.65
C ASP A 13 0.13 -13.67 -17.15
N VAL A 14 -0.90 -12.99 -16.67
CA VAL A 14 -1.09 -11.57 -16.98
C VAL A 14 -0.08 -10.73 -16.21
N ILE A 15 0.07 -10.99 -14.90
CA ILE A 15 1.01 -10.26 -14.03
C ILE A 15 2.44 -10.39 -14.53
N SER A 16 2.88 -11.60 -14.92
CA SER A 16 4.25 -11.82 -15.39
C SER A 16 4.60 -11.02 -16.65
N ARG A 17 3.62 -10.71 -17.50
CA ARG A 17 3.82 -9.87 -18.70
C ARG A 17 4.05 -8.39 -18.39
N PHE A 18 3.66 -7.95 -17.19
CA PHE A 18 3.79 -6.56 -16.74
C PHE A 18 4.72 -6.42 -15.52
N GLU A 19 5.52 -7.45 -15.23
CA GLU A 19 6.34 -7.51 -14.02
C GLU A 19 7.32 -6.32 -13.95
N ALA A 20 7.96 -5.98 -15.07
CA ALA A 20 8.87 -4.83 -15.14
C ALA A 20 8.18 -3.50 -14.83
N GLU A 21 7.00 -3.27 -15.39
CA GLU A 21 6.19 -2.07 -15.15
C GLU A 21 5.73 -2.01 -13.69
N ILE A 22 5.27 -3.14 -13.14
CA ILE A 22 4.85 -3.25 -11.74
C ILE A 22 6.01 -2.93 -10.78
N HIS A 23 7.22 -3.44 -11.07
CA HIS A 23 8.40 -3.12 -10.27
C HIS A 23 8.78 -1.64 -10.35
N SER A 24 8.66 -1.04 -11.53
CA SER A 24 8.98 0.39 -11.73
C SER A 24 8.12 1.33 -10.89
N PHE A 25 6.91 0.92 -10.50
CA PHE A 25 6.04 1.74 -9.64
C PHE A 25 6.63 2.00 -8.26
N SER A 26 7.49 1.11 -7.75
CA SER A 26 8.21 1.32 -6.50
C SER A 26 9.39 2.28 -6.63
N GLU A 27 9.85 2.55 -7.86
CA GLU A 27 11.07 3.28 -8.18
C GLU A 27 10.84 4.66 -8.80
N GLN A 28 9.59 4.99 -9.18
CA GLN A 28 9.35 6.19 -9.99
C GLN A 28 9.77 7.49 -9.28
N PRO A 29 10.66 8.30 -9.90
CA PRO A 29 10.80 9.70 -9.55
C PRO A 29 9.49 10.42 -9.89
N THR A 30 9.07 11.34 -9.02
CA THR A 30 7.93 12.22 -9.28
C THR A 30 8.15 12.95 -10.60
N SER A 31 7.35 12.64 -11.63
CA SER A 31 7.41 13.44 -12.86
C SER A 31 6.90 14.85 -12.58
N ASP A 32 7.41 15.83 -13.32
CA ASP A 32 6.96 17.23 -13.22
C ASP A 32 5.59 17.50 -13.88
N ASP A 33 5.00 16.49 -14.52
CA ASP A 33 3.66 16.57 -15.11
C ASP A 33 2.56 16.58 -14.01
N MET A 34 1.63 17.54 -14.15
CA MET A 34 0.50 17.76 -13.23
C MET A 34 -0.43 16.54 -13.13
N TYR A 35 -0.65 15.80 -14.22
CA TYR A 35 -1.49 14.60 -14.20
C TYR A 35 -0.88 13.51 -13.31
N THR A 36 0.41 13.25 -13.48
CA THR A 36 1.13 12.26 -12.65
C THR A 36 1.28 12.71 -11.19
N GLN A 37 1.24 14.01 -10.91
CA GLN A 37 1.26 14.50 -9.52
C GLN A 37 -0.10 14.40 -8.82
N GLN A 38 -1.21 14.58 -9.54
CA GLN A 38 -2.55 14.64 -8.92
C GLN A 38 -3.32 13.32 -8.98
N VAL A 39 -3.18 12.54 -10.06
CA VAL A 39 -4.08 11.43 -10.36
C VAL A 39 -3.40 10.07 -10.16
N MET A 40 -2.16 9.93 -10.62
CA MET A 40 -1.41 8.66 -10.52
C MET A 40 -1.16 8.16 -9.08
N PRO A 41 -0.97 9.02 -8.05
CA PRO A 41 -0.70 8.55 -6.70
C PRO A 41 -1.86 7.73 -6.09
N ASP A 42 -3.12 8.12 -6.34
CA ASP A 42 -4.29 7.34 -5.93
C ASP A 42 -4.36 5.99 -6.64
N TYR A 43 -4.04 5.95 -7.94
CA TYR A 43 -3.97 4.70 -8.69
C TYR A 43 -2.88 3.78 -8.17
N PHE A 44 -1.72 4.29 -7.75
CA PHE A 44 -0.66 3.47 -7.17
C PHE A 44 -1.03 2.90 -5.80
N ALA A 45 -1.68 3.69 -4.94
CA ALA A 45 -2.18 3.20 -3.66
C ALA A 45 -3.25 2.10 -3.86
N TRP A 46 -4.21 2.34 -4.75
CA TRP A 46 -5.25 1.36 -5.06
C TRP A 46 -4.70 0.09 -5.73
N PHE A 47 -3.90 0.24 -6.77
CA PHE A 47 -3.32 -0.91 -7.48
C PHE A 47 -2.40 -1.72 -6.56
N GLY A 48 -1.58 -1.05 -5.74
CA GLY A 48 -0.75 -1.70 -4.73
C GLY A 48 -1.57 -2.52 -3.73
N TYR A 49 -2.69 -1.99 -3.26
CA TYR A 49 -3.61 -2.72 -2.38
C TYR A 49 -4.19 -3.97 -3.08
N GLU A 50 -4.66 -3.82 -4.31
CA GLU A 50 -5.28 -4.91 -5.05
C GLU A 50 -4.28 -6.02 -5.43
N ILE A 51 -3.06 -5.67 -5.85
CA ILE A 51 -2.03 -6.68 -6.17
C ILE A 51 -1.50 -7.36 -4.90
N ALA A 52 -1.39 -6.62 -3.78
CA ALA A 52 -1.07 -7.20 -2.48
C ALA A 52 -2.11 -8.23 -2.05
N HIS A 53 -3.40 -7.88 -2.15
CA HIS A 53 -4.49 -8.79 -1.80
C HIS A 53 -4.43 -10.08 -2.63
N TYR A 54 -4.16 -9.96 -3.94
CA TYR A 54 -4.02 -11.11 -4.81
C TYR A 54 -2.87 -12.02 -4.38
N TYR A 55 -1.66 -11.48 -4.22
CA TYR A 55 -0.50 -12.28 -3.83
C TYR A 55 -0.69 -12.96 -2.47
N LEU A 56 -1.27 -12.24 -1.50
CA LEU A 56 -1.59 -12.81 -0.19
C LEU A 56 -2.60 -13.96 -0.29
N GLN A 57 -3.63 -13.84 -1.14
CA GLN A 57 -4.59 -14.92 -1.39
C GLN A 57 -3.94 -16.14 -2.06
N GLN A 58 -2.97 -15.92 -2.95
CA GLN A 58 -2.22 -17.00 -3.62
C GLN A 58 -1.12 -17.62 -2.75
N GLY A 59 -0.92 -17.13 -1.52
CA GLY A 59 0.13 -17.59 -0.61
C GLY A 59 1.52 -17.06 -0.94
N ASN A 60 1.65 -16.12 -1.88
CA ASN A 60 2.90 -15.38 -2.11
C ASN A 60 3.02 -14.24 -1.07
N TYR A 61 3.34 -14.62 0.16
CA TYR A 61 3.32 -13.68 1.29
C TYR A 61 4.39 -12.59 1.20
N ASN A 62 5.59 -12.91 0.70
CA ASN A 62 6.69 -11.95 0.64
C ASN A 62 6.34 -10.76 -0.28
N ASP A 63 5.92 -11.06 -1.51
CA ASP A 63 5.53 -10.02 -2.46
C ASP A 63 4.22 -9.35 -2.05
N GLY A 64 3.28 -10.14 -1.51
CA GLY A 64 2.02 -9.61 -0.97
C GLY A 64 2.23 -8.55 0.10
N PHE A 65 3.08 -8.82 1.11
CA PHE A 65 3.37 -7.84 2.15
C PHE A 65 4.20 -6.66 1.64
N LYS A 66 5.15 -6.89 0.72
CA LYS A 66 5.92 -5.80 0.09
C LYS A 66 5.01 -4.80 -0.61
N HIS A 67 4.08 -5.27 -1.44
CA HIS A 67 3.11 -4.41 -2.11
C HIS A 67 2.14 -3.75 -1.12
N LEU A 68 1.77 -4.45 -0.05
CA LEU A 68 0.89 -3.91 0.99
C LEU A 68 1.52 -2.73 1.73
N MET A 69 2.80 -2.85 2.14
CA MET A 69 3.52 -1.76 2.81
C MET A 69 3.68 -0.56 1.89
N TYR A 70 3.97 -0.79 0.61
CA TYR A 70 4.02 0.27 -0.40
C TYR A 70 2.67 1.01 -0.52
N ALA A 71 1.57 0.28 -0.68
CA ALA A 71 0.23 0.86 -0.80
C ALA A 71 -0.17 1.65 0.46
N MET A 72 0.18 1.14 1.63
CA MET A 72 -0.06 1.79 2.91
C MET A 72 0.74 3.09 3.07
N LEU A 73 2.02 3.10 2.70
CA LEU A 73 2.82 4.31 2.70
C LEU A 73 2.28 5.36 1.71
N LYS A 74 1.93 4.94 0.48
CA LYS A 74 1.40 5.85 -0.55
C LYS A 74 0.06 6.44 -0.14
N SER A 75 -0.87 5.62 0.37
CA SER A 75 -2.17 6.09 0.85
C SER A 75 -2.04 7.10 1.99
N HIS A 76 -1.07 6.92 2.91
CA HIS A 76 -0.78 7.93 3.92
C HIS A 76 -0.27 9.25 3.31
N ILE A 77 0.71 9.19 2.40
CA ILE A 77 1.31 10.38 1.77
C ILE A 77 0.25 11.25 1.07
N ILE A 78 -0.73 10.62 0.43
CA ILE A 78 -1.79 11.32 -0.32
C ILE A 78 -3.04 11.59 0.53
N ASN A 79 -3.00 11.32 1.83
CA ASN A 79 -4.12 11.45 2.78
C ASN A 79 -5.37 10.64 2.38
N ASN A 80 -5.18 9.49 1.74
CA ASN A 80 -6.27 8.57 1.42
C ASN A 80 -6.51 7.59 2.57
N GLU A 81 -7.25 8.04 3.59
CA GLU A 81 -7.52 7.29 4.82
C GLU A 81 -8.23 5.95 4.56
N THR A 82 -9.11 5.91 3.55
CA THR A 82 -9.86 4.68 3.22
C THR A 82 -8.92 3.57 2.79
N TYR A 83 -7.98 3.84 1.87
CA TYR A 83 -7.01 2.82 1.47
C TYR A 83 -6.03 2.49 2.58
N PHE A 84 -5.62 3.47 3.40
CA PHE A 84 -4.75 3.21 4.54
C PHE A 84 -5.40 2.21 5.51
N ILE A 85 -6.67 2.41 5.86
CA ILE A 85 -7.45 1.51 6.71
C ILE A 85 -7.63 0.13 6.07
N ASN A 86 -7.93 0.08 4.76
CA ASN A 86 -8.04 -1.18 4.05
C ASN A 86 -6.72 -1.97 4.05
N CYS A 87 -5.58 -1.29 3.91
CA CYS A 87 -4.26 -1.92 4.00
C CYS A 87 -4.00 -2.50 5.39
N MET A 88 -4.33 -1.75 6.45
CA MET A 88 -4.23 -2.26 7.83
C MET A 88 -5.10 -3.50 8.04
N GLY A 89 -6.35 -3.46 7.60
CA GLY A 89 -7.27 -4.60 7.72
C GLY A 89 -6.77 -5.84 6.97
N LEU A 90 -6.22 -5.64 5.77
CA LEU A 90 -5.63 -6.71 4.99
C LEU A 90 -4.38 -7.29 5.65
N PHE A 91 -3.53 -6.45 6.24
CA PHE A 91 -2.37 -6.91 7.01
C PHE A 91 -2.81 -7.80 8.17
N VAL A 92 -3.74 -7.31 9.00
CA VAL A 92 -4.27 -8.04 10.17
C VAL A 92 -4.86 -9.38 9.76
N ARG A 93 -5.54 -9.46 8.60
CA ARG A 93 -6.11 -10.70 8.06
C ARG A 93 -5.03 -11.75 7.75
N PHE A 94 -3.88 -11.33 7.25
CA PHE A 94 -2.79 -12.24 6.83
C PHE A 94 -1.61 -12.29 7.80
N GLN A 95 -1.64 -11.55 8.92
CA GLN A 95 -0.51 -11.36 9.84
C GLN A 95 0.13 -12.65 10.39
N VAL A 96 -0.61 -13.75 10.41
CA VAL A 96 -0.09 -15.06 10.83
C VAL A 96 1.03 -15.56 9.90
N HIS A 97 1.01 -15.12 8.64
CA HIS A 97 2.01 -15.44 7.63
C HIS A 97 3.14 -14.40 7.52
N ALA A 98 3.04 -13.29 8.25
CA ALA A 98 4.08 -12.25 8.25
C ALA A 98 5.29 -12.70 9.07
N THR A 99 6.48 -12.49 8.53
CA THR A 99 7.73 -12.68 9.26
C THR A 99 7.86 -11.65 10.39
N PRO A 100 8.73 -11.89 11.40
CA PRO A 100 9.00 -10.89 12.43
C PRO A 100 9.43 -9.53 11.87
N GLU A 101 10.20 -9.53 10.79
CA GLU A 101 10.69 -8.32 10.11
C GLU A 101 9.53 -7.53 9.51
N VAL A 102 8.64 -8.21 8.76
CA VAL A 102 7.44 -7.58 8.16
C VAL A 102 6.51 -7.03 9.25
N LYS A 103 6.34 -7.73 10.37
CA LYS A 103 5.56 -7.22 11.52
C LYS A 103 6.20 -5.97 12.11
N THR A 104 7.51 -5.97 12.26
CA THR A 104 8.25 -4.81 12.76
C THR A 104 8.11 -3.61 11.82
N GLU A 105 8.24 -3.83 10.51
CA GLU A 105 8.04 -2.78 9.49
C GLU A 105 6.63 -2.18 9.55
N PHE A 106 5.61 -3.04 9.64
CA PHE A 106 4.21 -2.60 9.79
C PHE A 106 4.01 -1.73 11.05
N HIS A 107 4.49 -2.18 12.21
CA HIS A 107 4.36 -1.41 13.45
C HIS A 107 5.10 -0.07 13.38
N ASN A 108 6.31 -0.05 12.83
CA ASN A 108 7.08 1.18 12.65
C ASN A 108 6.35 2.18 11.73
N LEU A 109 5.71 1.69 10.66
CA LEU A 109 4.91 2.54 9.77
C LEU A 109 3.71 3.15 10.49
N ILE A 110 2.97 2.35 11.26
CA ILE A 110 1.84 2.81 12.08
C ILE A 110 2.29 3.86 13.10
N GLU A 111 3.37 3.60 13.84
CA GLU A 111 3.90 4.52 14.84
C GLU A 111 4.30 5.86 14.21
N LYS A 112 4.99 5.82 13.06
CA LYS A 112 5.36 7.03 12.33
C LYS A 112 4.14 7.86 11.90
N VAL A 113 3.08 7.19 11.41
CA VAL A 113 1.83 7.85 11.03
C VAL A 113 1.14 8.48 12.25
N TRP A 114 1.10 7.75 13.37
CA TRP A 114 0.54 8.26 14.62
C TRP A 114 1.29 9.50 15.14
N LEU A 115 2.62 9.45 15.20
CA LEU A 115 3.46 10.58 15.61
C LEU A 115 3.20 11.82 14.73
N SER A 116 3.18 11.65 13.40
CA SER A 116 2.88 12.73 12.44
C SER A 116 1.52 13.38 12.71
N ASN A 117 0.50 12.58 13.02
CA ASN A 117 -0.84 13.09 13.30
C ASN A 117 -0.92 13.82 14.66
N VAL A 118 -0.25 13.29 15.70
CA VAL A 118 -0.20 13.95 17.01
C VAL A 118 0.54 15.29 16.93
N GLU A 119 1.65 15.36 16.22
CA GLU A 119 2.40 16.61 16.01
C GLU A 119 1.56 17.67 15.29
N LYS A 120 0.86 17.29 14.20
CA LYS A 120 -0.07 18.18 13.49
C LYS A 120 -1.13 18.76 14.44
N ASN A 121 -1.77 17.91 15.25
CA ASN A 121 -2.80 18.35 16.21
C ASN A 121 -2.23 19.28 17.29
N GLY A 122 -1.01 19.02 17.76
CA GLY A 122 -0.33 19.85 18.76
C GLY A 122 0.12 21.23 18.24
N ILE A 123 0.23 21.41 16.92
CA ILE A 123 0.46 22.72 16.28
C ILE A 123 -0.84 23.50 16.18
N VAL A 124 -1.93 22.86 15.72
CA VAL A 124 -3.25 23.49 15.60
C VAL A 124 -3.70 24.08 16.94
N ASN A 125 -3.57 23.33 18.04
CA ASN A 125 -3.94 23.79 19.39
C ASN A 125 -3.07 24.94 19.94
N ARG A 126 -1.95 25.29 19.30
CA ARG A 126 -1.07 26.40 19.72
C ARG A 126 -1.30 27.69 18.92
N CYS A 127 -2.09 27.62 17.87
CA CYS A 127 -2.43 28.76 17.01
C CYS A 127 -3.81 29.36 17.33
N GLU A 128 -4.51 28.83 18.33
CA GLU A 128 -5.76 29.34 18.91
C GLU A 128 -5.49 30.07 20.25
#